data_AF-A0A6C0J4W2-F1
#
_entry.id   AF-A0A6C0J4W2-F1
#
_cell.length_a   1.000
_cell.length_b   1.000
_cell.length_c   1.000
_cell.angle_alpha   90.00
_cell.angle_beta   90.00
_cell.angle_gamma   90.00
#
_symmetry.space_group_name_H-M   'P 1'
#
loop_
_entity.id
_entity.type
_entity.pdbx_description
1 polymer ?
#
loop_
_entity_poly.entity_id
_entity_poly.type
_entity_poly.pdbx_seq_one_letter_code
_entity_poly.pdbx_strand_id
1 'polypeptide(L)'
;MQSKIDPTIVYETMRDVTEHDIDIVSDLWSMGGRQVYRGARDPRYTHANVYWLYNEELDRTGCSEHKLDNNTHVNLLWFQDSPFGTFLQEDGWTEGDSFWTLVPEHVYERFLTEGWTSPRDVLEQCIKNSDRRIVTPSMLSKMPVMYVCDTCKTKSLSPHGRPVPLDFPNREKIVFVDETLSVQVPPANSRVFTMLPSLGGSSLPAQQEQAQ
;
A
#
# COMPACT_ATOMS: atom_id res chain seq x y z
N MET A 1 3.76 -0.87 -6.64
CA MET A 1 4.27 -2.24 -6.41
C MET A 1 5.54 -2.16 -5.58
N GLN A 2 5.66 -2.91 -4.49
CA GLN A 2 6.88 -2.93 -3.68
C GLN A 2 7.98 -3.72 -4.38
N SER A 3 9.20 -3.17 -4.40
CA SER A 3 10.36 -3.83 -4.99
C SER A 3 10.73 -5.14 -4.28
N LYS A 4 11.17 -6.16 -5.04
CA LYS A 4 11.68 -7.42 -4.47
C LYS A 4 13.17 -7.32 -4.12
N ILE A 5 13.89 -6.39 -4.73
CA ILE A 5 15.32 -6.13 -4.46
C ILE A 5 15.49 -5.22 -3.24
N ASP A 6 14.75 -4.10 -3.18
CA ASP A 6 14.80 -3.16 -2.05
C ASP A 6 13.36 -2.85 -1.58
N PRO A 7 12.87 -3.49 -0.51
CA PRO A 7 11.50 -3.31 -0.03
C PRO A 7 11.13 -1.88 0.38
N THR A 8 12.10 -0.96 0.49
CA THR A 8 11.83 0.47 0.76
C THR A 8 11.37 1.22 -0.49
N ILE A 9 11.62 0.67 -1.68
CA ILE A 9 11.21 1.25 -2.96
C ILE A 9 9.82 0.77 -3.35
N VAL A 10 8.97 1.74 -3.70
CA VAL A 10 7.62 1.50 -4.23
C VAL A 10 7.50 2.12 -5.61
N TYR A 11 7.13 1.28 -6.57
CA TYR A 11 6.86 1.66 -7.95
C TYR A 11 5.44 2.20 -8.13
N GLU A 12 5.32 3.22 -8.97
CA GLU A 12 4.04 3.75 -9.44
C GLU A 12 3.24 2.67 -10.20
N THR A 13 1.92 2.73 -10.07
CA THR A 13 0.99 1.74 -10.67
C THR A 13 0.02 2.35 -11.68
N MET A 14 0.27 3.59 -12.14
CA MET A 14 -0.46 4.17 -13.28
C MET A 14 -0.29 3.30 -14.53
N ARG A 15 -1.23 3.31 -15.48
CA ARG A 15 -1.14 2.45 -16.67
C ARG A 15 -0.50 3.13 -17.88
N ASP A 16 -0.38 4.45 -17.86
CA ASP A 16 0.16 5.19 -18.98
C ASP A 16 1.63 4.87 -19.27
N VAL A 17 2.01 4.99 -20.54
CA VAL A 17 3.40 4.95 -20.99
C VAL A 17 4.16 6.09 -20.33
N THR A 18 5.30 5.77 -19.72
CA THR A 18 6.12 6.81 -19.09
C THR A 18 6.73 7.73 -20.15
N GLU A 19 6.94 9.01 -19.81
CA GLU A 19 7.45 10.01 -20.76
C GLU A 19 8.75 9.60 -21.48
N HIS A 20 9.63 8.88 -20.78
CA HIS A 20 10.91 8.43 -21.35
C HIS A 20 10.78 7.21 -22.29
N ASP A 21 9.60 6.60 -22.38
CA ASP A 21 9.32 5.41 -23.20
C ASP A 21 8.50 5.71 -24.46
N ILE A 22 7.96 6.93 -24.63
CA ILE A 22 7.01 7.29 -25.71
C ILE A 22 7.59 7.07 -27.12
N ASP A 23 8.88 7.31 -27.31
CA ASP A 23 9.56 7.22 -28.62
C ASP A 23 10.52 6.02 -28.72
N ILE A 24 10.35 5.03 -27.86
CA ILE A 24 11.25 3.88 -27.83
C ILE A 24 10.73 2.78 -28.74
N VAL A 25 11.55 2.40 -29.72
CA VAL A 25 11.33 1.18 -30.49
C VAL A 25 11.56 0.00 -29.55
N SER A 26 10.48 -0.69 -29.21
CA SER A 26 10.51 -1.84 -28.31
C SER A 26 10.25 -3.14 -29.07
N ASP A 27 11.13 -4.12 -28.88
CA ASP A 27 10.90 -5.48 -29.33
C ASP A 27 9.85 -6.17 -28.46
N LEU A 28 9.23 -7.23 -28.98
CA LEU A 28 8.36 -8.11 -28.20
C LEU A 28 9.20 -9.12 -27.41
N TRP A 29 8.97 -9.22 -26.10
CA TRP A 29 9.68 -10.10 -25.18
C TRP A 29 8.73 -11.11 -24.54
N SER A 30 9.21 -12.33 -24.31
CA SER A 30 8.53 -13.32 -23.47
C SER A 30 9.07 -13.26 -22.05
N MET A 31 8.33 -12.62 -21.14
CA MET A 31 8.71 -12.51 -19.71
C MET A 31 7.70 -13.21 -18.82
N GLY A 32 8.13 -14.21 -18.05
CA GLY A 32 7.25 -14.93 -17.13
C GLY A 32 6.05 -15.60 -17.82
N GLY A 33 6.21 -16.01 -19.09
CA GLY A 33 5.15 -16.61 -19.90
C GLY A 33 4.19 -15.60 -20.55
N ARG A 34 4.41 -14.30 -20.39
CA ARG A 34 3.63 -13.22 -21.02
C ARG A 34 4.42 -12.58 -22.15
N GLN A 35 3.74 -12.23 -23.25
CA GLN A 35 4.32 -11.40 -24.30
C GLN A 35 4.14 -9.94 -23.91
N VAL A 36 5.24 -9.19 -23.86
CA VAL A 36 5.26 -7.78 -23.43
C VAL A 36 6.27 -6.99 -24.25
N TYR A 37 5.98 -5.71 -24.44
CA TYR A 37 6.99 -4.74 -24.85
C TYR A 37 7.73 -4.24 -23.62
N ARG A 38 9.04 -4.03 -23.75
CA ARG A 38 9.89 -3.52 -22.68
C ARG A 38 10.34 -2.10 -22.99
N GLY A 39 10.12 -1.17 -22.08
CA GLY A 39 10.64 0.19 -22.16
C GLY A 39 12.17 0.28 -22.05
N ALA A 40 12.69 1.49 -21.99
CA ALA A 40 14.06 1.75 -21.57
C ALA A 40 14.25 1.45 -20.08
N ARG A 41 15.52 1.50 -19.68
CA ARG A 41 15.86 1.55 -18.26
C ARG A 41 15.33 2.87 -17.69
N ASP A 42 14.49 2.79 -16.67
CA ASP A 42 14.02 3.97 -15.96
C ASP A 42 15.15 4.55 -15.09
N PRO A 43 15.64 5.77 -15.37
CA PRO A 43 16.78 6.35 -14.67
C PRO A 43 16.44 6.81 -13.25
N ARG A 44 15.14 6.90 -12.88
CA ARG A 44 14.70 7.30 -11.53
C ARG A 44 15.12 6.28 -10.48
N TYR A 45 15.32 5.02 -10.88
CA TYR A 45 15.66 3.92 -9.98
C TYR A 45 17.15 3.58 -10.09
N THR A 46 17.85 3.77 -8.97
CA THR A 46 19.30 3.54 -8.86
C THR A 46 19.65 2.28 -8.09
N HIS A 47 18.70 1.67 -7.37
CA HIS A 47 18.89 0.42 -6.62
C HIS A 47 18.92 -0.82 -7.51
N ALA A 48 18.31 -0.74 -8.69
CA ALA A 48 18.21 -1.80 -9.67
C ALA A 48 18.09 -1.23 -11.10
N ASN A 49 18.36 -2.07 -12.11
CA ASN A 49 18.00 -1.76 -13.48
C ASN A 49 16.53 -2.11 -13.69
N VAL A 50 15.66 -1.09 -13.64
CA VAL A 50 14.20 -1.24 -13.74
C VAL A 50 13.76 -0.93 -15.16
N TYR A 51 12.91 -1.80 -15.72
CA TYR A 51 12.29 -1.60 -17.02
C TYR A 51 10.78 -1.78 -16.90
N TRP A 52 10.00 -0.85 -17.44
CA TRP A 52 8.56 -0.99 -17.51
C TRP A 52 8.15 -1.96 -18.61
N LEU A 53 7.08 -2.70 -18.36
CA LEU A 53 6.54 -3.72 -19.26
C LEU A 53 5.15 -3.29 -19.69
N TYR A 54 4.90 -3.37 -20.99
CA TYR A 54 3.67 -2.92 -21.65
C TYR A 54 3.01 -4.06 -22.40
N ASN A 55 1.68 -4.08 -22.44
CA ASN A 55 0.91 -5.03 -23.25
C ASN A 55 0.81 -4.56 -24.72
N GLU A 56 0.02 -5.27 -25.52
CA GLU A 56 -0.21 -4.92 -26.94
C GLU A 56 -0.96 -3.62 -27.18
N GLU A 57 -1.71 -3.15 -26.18
CA GLU A 57 -2.44 -1.88 -26.18
C GLU A 57 -1.57 -0.73 -25.66
N LEU A 58 -0.30 -0.99 -25.34
CA LEU A 58 0.67 -0.08 -24.72
C LEU A 58 0.31 0.34 -23.29
N ASP A 59 -0.60 -0.38 -22.64
CA ASP A 59 -0.83 -0.23 -21.21
C ASP A 59 0.31 -0.86 -20.42
N ARG A 60 0.82 -0.11 -19.45
CA ARG A 60 1.78 -0.61 -18.46
C ARG A 60 1.12 -1.73 -17.66
N THR A 61 1.75 -2.89 -17.67
CA THR A 61 1.27 -4.10 -17.00
C THR A 61 2.19 -4.57 -15.87
N GLY A 62 3.38 -3.98 -15.72
CA GLY A 62 4.35 -4.38 -14.70
C GLY A 62 5.72 -3.77 -14.91
N CYS A 63 6.71 -4.29 -14.17
CA CYS A 63 8.12 -3.98 -14.37
C CYS A 63 9.01 -5.21 -14.14
N SER A 64 10.18 -5.19 -14.76
CA SER A 64 11.27 -6.12 -14.45
C SER A 64 12.37 -5.39 -13.69
N GLU A 65 12.82 -5.96 -12.58
CA GLU A 65 13.99 -5.49 -11.84
C GLU A 65 15.16 -6.42 -12.11
N HIS A 66 16.27 -5.87 -12.58
CA HIS A 66 17.53 -6.59 -12.72
C HIS A 66 18.52 -6.09 -11.68
N LYS A 67 19.17 -7.01 -10.96
CA LYS A 67 20.23 -6.62 -10.02
C LYS A 67 21.40 -5.96 -10.75
N LEU A 68 21.95 -4.88 -10.18
CA LEU A 68 23.04 -4.11 -10.80
C LEU A 68 24.32 -4.92 -11.00
N ASP A 69 24.63 -5.78 -10.04
CA ASP A 69 25.82 -6.65 -10.02
C ASP A 69 25.64 -7.92 -10.85
N ASN A 70 24.39 -8.31 -11.13
CA ASN A 70 24.07 -9.47 -11.94
C ASN A 70 22.74 -9.30 -12.68
N ASN A 71 22.81 -8.81 -13.92
CA ASN A 71 21.63 -8.58 -14.76
C ASN A 71 20.85 -9.84 -15.14
N THR A 72 21.37 -11.05 -14.87
CA THR A 72 20.63 -12.30 -15.09
C THR A 72 19.63 -12.60 -13.97
N HIS A 73 19.79 -11.95 -12.81
CA HIS A 73 18.83 -12.06 -11.72
C HIS A 73 17.69 -11.08 -11.95
N VAL A 74 16.58 -11.60 -12.47
CA VAL A 74 15.38 -10.82 -12.82
C VAL A 74 14.25 -11.11 -11.85
N ASN A 75 13.67 -10.06 -11.27
CA ASN A 75 12.38 -10.12 -10.60
C ASN A 75 11.32 -9.49 -11.50
N LEU A 76 10.25 -10.23 -11.75
CA LEU A 76 9.09 -9.71 -12.47
C LEU A 76 8.02 -9.31 -11.45
N LEU A 77 7.54 -8.08 -11.60
CA LEU A 77 6.47 -7.52 -10.82
C LEU A 77 5.32 -7.16 -11.75
N TRP A 78 4.14 -7.69 -11.47
CA TRP A 78 2.98 -7.52 -12.33
C TRP A 78 1.89 -6.71 -11.63
N PHE A 79 1.15 -5.96 -12.44
CA PHE A 79 -0.14 -5.44 -12.03
C PHE A 79 -1.10 -6.61 -11.87
N GLN A 80 -1.88 -6.55 -10.80
CA GLN A 80 -2.95 -7.47 -10.47
C GLN A 80 -4.26 -6.69 -10.41
N ASP A 81 -5.36 -7.41 -10.38
CA ASP A 81 -6.70 -6.81 -10.26
C ASP A 81 -6.85 -6.09 -8.91
N SER A 82 -6.33 -6.69 -7.84
CA SER A 82 -6.33 -6.06 -6.52
C SER A 82 -5.19 -5.04 -6.39
N PRO A 83 -5.46 -3.82 -5.88
CA PRO A 83 -4.42 -2.86 -5.50
C PRO A 83 -3.47 -3.41 -4.42
N PHE A 84 -3.95 -4.25 -3.50
CA PHE A 84 -3.10 -4.90 -2.50
C PHE A 84 -2.24 -6.01 -3.12
N GLY A 85 -2.84 -6.85 -3.97
CA GLY A 85 -2.10 -7.86 -4.72
C GLY A 85 -0.99 -7.25 -5.56
N THR A 86 -1.28 -6.13 -6.23
CA THR A 86 -0.30 -5.31 -6.96
C THR A 86 0.76 -4.72 -6.02
N PHE A 87 0.38 -4.16 -4.87
CA PHE A 87 1.34 -3.58 -3.94
C PHE A 87 2.30 -4.63 -3.35
N LEU A 88 1.77 -5.74 -2.87
CA LEU A 88 2.50 -6.80 -2.16
C LEU A 88 3.13 -7.84 -3.08
N GLN A 89 2.77 -7.85 -4.37
CA GLN A 89 3.12 -8.87 -5.35
C GLN A 89 2.66 -10.26 -4.88
N GLU A 90 1.38 -10.35 -4.50
CA GLU A 90 0.76 -11.52 -3.89
C GLU A 90 -0.56 -11.85 -4.56
N ASP A 91 -0.70 -13.09 -5.04
CA ASP A 91 -1.94 -13.59 -5.64
C ASP A 91 -3.00 -13.95 -4.59
N GLY A 92 -4.26 -14.05 -5.01
CA GLY A 92 -5.36 -14.53 -4.17
C GLY A 92 -6.09 -13.45 -3.37
N TRP A 93 -5.71 -12.18 -3.55
CA TRP A 93 -6.55 -11.05 -3.11
C TRP A 93 -7.81 -10.97 -3.95
N THR A 94 -8.97 -10.82 -3.30
CA THR A 94 -10.26 -10.72 -3.98
C THR A 94 -10.97 -9.44 -3.61
N GLU A 95 -11.69 -8.85 -4.56
CA GLU A 95 -12.59 -7.73 -4.32
C GLU A 95 -13.86 -8.20 -3.59
N GLY A 96 -14.24 -7.49 -2.54
CA GLY A 96 -15.49 -7.66 -1.83
C GLY A 96 -16.45 -6.50 -2.10
N ASP A 97 -17.48 -6.38 -1.29
CA ASP A 97 -18.43 -5.27 -1.39
C ASP A 97 -17.79 -3.93 -0.99
N SER A 98 -18.51 -2.83 -1.23
CA SER A 98 -18.11 -1.52 -0.73
C SER A 98 -18.06 -1.51 0.80
N PHE A 99 -17.11 -0.75 1.38
CA PHE A 99 -17.05 -0.49 2.82
C PHE A 99 -18.38 -0.02 3.40
N TRP A 100 -19.18 0.70 2.61
CA TRP A 100 -20.48 1.24 3.00
C TRP A 100 -21.51 0.15 3.34
N THR A 101 -21.33 -1.07 2.84
CA THR A 101 -22.18 -2.23 3.21
C THR A 101 -21.86 -2.77 4.60
N LEU A 102 -20.67 -2.45 5.15
CA LEU A 102 -20.19 -2.93 6.45
C LEU A 102 -20.54 -1.99 7.61
N VAL A 103 -21.16 -0.85 7.33
CA VAL A 103 -21.54 0.15 8.33
C VAL A 103 -23.06 0.25 8.42
N PRO A 104 -23.62 0.54 9.61
CA PRO A 104 -25.05 0.81 9.74
C PRO A 104 -25.48 2.01 8.88
N GLU A 105 -26.72 1.98 8.38
CA GLU A 105 -27.30 3.03 7.51
C GLU A 105 -27.14 4.44 8.09
N HIS A 106 -27.48 4.65 9.37
CA HIS A 106 -27.32 5.94 10.03
C HIS A 106 -25.86 6.45 10.10
N VAL A 107 -24.88 5.54 10.08
CA VAL A 107 -23.45 5.91 10.02
C VAL A 107 -23.10 6.32 8.61
N TYR A 108 -23.56 5.58 7.60
CA TYR A 108 -23.37 5.91 6.19
C TYR A 108 -23.96 7.29 5.84
N GLU A 109 -25.21 7.55 6.21
CA GLU A 109 -25.88 8.85 5.97
C GLU A 109 -25.12 10.02 6.59
N ARG A 110 -24.58 9.82 7.80
CA ARG A 110 -23.75 10.82 8.45
C ARG A 110 -22.46 11.09 7.68
N PHE A 111 -21.78 10.05 7.22
CA PHE A 111 -20.54 10.21 6.44
C PHE A 111 -20.80 10.94 5.13
N LEU A 112 -21.89 10.65 4.44
CA LEU A 112 -22.30 11.38 3.24
C LEU A 112 -22.60 12.84 3.55
N THR A 113 -23.38 13.11 4.58
CA THR A 113 -23.80 14.49 4.96
C THR A 113 -22.59 15.36 5.32
N GLU A 114 -21.64 14.79 6.04
CA GLU A 114 -20.42 15.49 6.50
C GLU A 114 -19.29 15.48 5.45
N GLY A 115 -19.47 14.78 4.32
CA GLY A 115 -18.47 14.66 3.26
C GLY A 115 -17.24 13.81 3.63
N TRP A 116 -17.36 12.91 4.60
CA TRP A 116 -16.27 12.03 5.06
C TRP A 116 -16.13 10.78 4.18
N THR A 117 -15.93 10.96 2.88
CA THR A 117 -15.97 9.88 1.89
C THR A 117 -14.60 9.44 1.38
N SER A 118 -13.50 9.99 1.90
CA SER A 118 -12.15 9.53 1.57
C SER A 118 -11.64 8.48 2.57
N PRO A 119 -10.67 7.62 2.19
CA PRO A 119 -10.02 6.70 3.13
C PRO A 119 -9.40 7.42 4.35
N ARG A 120 -8.89 8.64 4.18
CA ARG A 120 -8.36 9.41 5.31
C ARG A 120 -9.46 9.79 6.30
N ASP A 121 -10.59 10.28 5.81
CA ASP A 121 -11.69 10.71 6.66
C ASP A 121 -12.36 9.51 7.34
N VAL A 122 -12.51 8.40 6.61
CA VAL A 122 -13.03 7.16 7.18
C VAL A 122 -12.11 6.65 8.30
N LEU A 123 -10.79 6.66 8.09
CA LEU A 123 -9.83 6.27 9.13
C LEU A 123 -9.91 7.20 10.35
N GLU A 124 -10.00 8.51 10.14
CA GLU A 124 -10.18 9.52 11.21
C GLU A 124 -11.41 9.20 12.08
N GLN A 125 -12.55 8.90 11.45
CA GLN A 125 -13.77 8.56 12.19
C GLN A 125 -13.68 7.19 12.87
N CYS A 126 -13.01 6.23 12.25
CA CYS A 126 -12.73 4.94 12.85
C CYS A 126 -11.89 5.09 14.12
N ILE A 127 -10.84 5.93 14.09
CA ILE A 127 -9.96 6.23 15.24
C ILE A 127 -10.75 6.84 16.41
N LYS A 128 -11.67 7.76 16.11
CA LYS A 128 -12.45 8.49 17.13
C LYS A 128 -13.54 7.65 17.78
N ASN A 129 -14.20 6.79 17.01
CA ASN A 129 -15.50 6.25 17.40
C ASN A 129 -15.57 4.71 17.41
N SER A 130 -14.48 3.99 17.09
CA SER A 130 -14.52 2.54 16.99
C SER A 130 -13.17 1.82 17.18
N ASP A 131 -13.24 0.51 17.36
CA ASP A 131 -12.07 -0.38 17.31
C ASP A 131 -11.75 -0.87 15.88
N ARG A 132 -12.54 -0.47 14.87
CA ARG A 132 -12.29 -0.80 13.46
C ARG A 132 -11.14 0.06 12.95
N ARG A 133 -10.34 -0.47 12.05
CA ARG A 133 -9.36 0.31 11.29
C ARG A 133 -9.49 -0.04 9.83
N ILE A 134 -9.40 0.97 8.97
CA ILE A 134 -9.22 0.74 7.55
C ILE A 134 -7.74 0.87 7.21
N VAL A 135 -7.30 0.14 6.19
CA VAL A 135 -5.93 0.19 5.67
C VAL A 135 -6.03 0.27 4.16
N THR A 136 -5.24 1.14 3.55
CA THR A 136 -5.05 1.22 2.09
C THR A 136 -3.62 0.76 1.71
N PRO A 137 -3.35 0.45 0.43
CA PRO A 137 -1.99 0.18 -0.02
C PRO A 137 -1.03 1.36 0.24
N SER A 138 -1.52 2.60 0.10
CA SER A 138 -0.75 3.81 0.38
C SER A 138 -0.32 3.90 1.85
N MET A 139 -1.19 3.48 2.79
CA MET A 139 -0.86 3.40 4.22
C MET A 139 0.19 2.31 4.53
N LEU A 140 0.22 1.20 3.78
CA LEU A 140 1.27 0.18 3.95
C LEU A 140 2.65 0.70 3.52
N SER A 141 2.70 1.54 2.49
CA SER A 141 3.95 2.19 2.08
C SER A 141 4.42 3.23 3.11
N LYS A 142 3.48 3.99 3.67
CA LYS A 142 3.77 5.02 4.67
C LYS A 142 2.64 5.08 5.68
N MET A 143 2.84 4.39 6.80
CA MET A 143 1.84 4.33 7.86
C MET A 143 1.59 5.74 8.39
N PRO A 144 0.32 6.18 8.50
CA PRO A 144 0.02 7.50 9.04
C PRO A 144 0.40 7.56 10.53
N VAL A 145 0.79 8.75 10.96
CA VAL A 145 1.01 9.05 12.38
C VAL A 145 -0.32 9.48 12.99
N MET A 146 -0.67 8.87 14.11
CA MET A 146 -1.80 9.28 14.92
C MET A 146 -1.30 10.23 16.01
N TYR A 147 -2.20 11.06 16.51
CA TYR A 147 -1.94 12.05 17.52
C TYR A 147 -2.85 11.80 18.72
N VAL A 148 -2.31 11.95 19.93
CA VAL A 148 -3.05 11.76 21.18
C VAL A 148 -2.98 13.01 22.03
N CYS A 149 -4.14 13.57 22.39
CA CYS A 149 -4.20 14.68 23.33
C CYS A 149 -3.72 14.24 24.72
N ASP A 150 -2.76 14.96 25.30
CA ASP A 150 -2.28 14.64 26.65
C ASP A 150 -3.32 14.92 27.74
N THR A 151 -4.28 15.82 27.48
CA THR A 151 -5.34 16.19 28.44
C THR A 151 -6.57 15.29 28.32
N CYS A 152 -7.25 15.26 27.17
CA CYS A 152 -8.51 14.52 27.01
C CYS A 152 -8.33 13.10 26.46
N LYS A 153 -7.10 12.69 26.11
CA LYS A 153 -6.76 11.38 25.51
C LYS A 153 -7.43 11.07 24.17
N THR A 154 -8.13 12.04 23.57
CA THR A 154 -8.68 11.92 22.22
C THR A 154 -7.58 11.60 21.22
N LYS A 155 -7.91 10.72 20.27
CA LYS A 155 -7.04 10.31 19.16
C LYS A 155 -7.53 10.90 17.84
N SER A 156 -6.61 11.27 16.95
CA SER A 156 -6.92 11.80 15.61
C SER A 156 -5.68 11.73 14.71
N LEU A 157 -5.87 11.75 13.39
CA LEU A 157 -4.85 11.94 12.37
C LEU A 157 -4.43 13.41 12.23
N SER A 158 -5.24 14.33 12.73
CA SER A 158 -4.92 15.76 12.73
C SER A 158 -3.86 16.05 13.80
N PRO A 159 -2.81 16.83 13.48
CA PRO A 159 -1.75 17.15 14.45
C PRO A 159 -2.30 17.82 15.72
N HIS A 160 -2.20 17.13 16.87
CA HIS A 160 -2.52 17.67 18.19
C HIS A 160 -1.89 16.83 19.31
N GLY A 161 -1.36 17.45 20.37
CA GLY A 161 -0.68 16.67 21.42
C GLY A 161 0.51 15.86 20.87
N ARG A 162 0.68 14.62 21.34
CA ARG A 162 1.86 13.79 21.02
C ARG A 162 1.65 12.89 19.79
N PRO A 163 2.65 12.77 18.89
CA PRO A 163 2.61 11.80 17.80
C PRO A 163 2.84 10.39 18.34
N VAL A 164 2.07 9.43 17.83
CA VAL A 164 2.18 7.99 18.12
C VAL A 164 1.94 7.20 16.83
N PRO A 165 2.47 5.97 16.71
CA PRO A 165 2.10 5.09 15.61
C PRO A 165 0.58 4.85 15.54
N LEU A 166 0.04 4.68 14.34
CA LEU A 166 -1.34 4.21 14.17
C LEU A 166 -1.52 2.88 14.91
N ASP A 167 -2.57 2.79 15.72
CA ASP A 167 -2.90 1.58 16.47
C ASP A 167 -3.93 0.71 15.74
N PHE A 168 -3.87 -0.58 16.03
CA PHE A 168 -4.77 -1.60 15.50
C PHE A 168 -5.40 -2.38 16.67
N PRO A 169 -6.34 -1.78 17.41
CA PRO A 169 -6.81 -2.33 18.69
C PRO A 169 -7.48 -3.70 18.55
N ASN A 170 -8.09 -3.98 17.41
CA ASN A 170 -8.65 -5.28 17.09
C ASN A 170 -8.28 -5.70 15.66
N ARG A 171 -7.43 -6.72 15.52
CA ARG A 171 -6.95 -7.23 14.23
C ARG A 171 -8.04 -7.86 13.37
N GLU A 172 -9.06 -8.46 13.99
CA GLU A 172 -10.20 -9.06 13.29
C GLU A 172 -11.14 -8.00 12.70
N LYS A 173 -11.04 -6.75 13.18
CA LYS A 173 -11.81 -5.60 12.68
C LYS A 173 -10.99 -4.71 11.75
N ILE A 174 -9.89 -5.20 11.19
CA ILE A 174 -9.17 -4.48 10.14
C ILE A 174 -9.87 -4.73 8.81
N VAL A 175 -10.17 -3.66 8.10
CA VAL A 175 -10.77 -3.72 6.75
C VAL A 175 -9.76 -3.14 5.78
N PHE A 176 -9.30 -3.96 4.83
CA PHE A 176 -8.45 -3.49 3.75
C PHE A 176 -9.35 -2.89 2.67
N VAL A 177 -9.06 -1.67 2.26
CA VAL A 177 -9.85 -0.94 1.26
C VAL A 177 -8.92 -0.29 0.25
N ASP A 178 -9.40 -0.09 -0.98
CA ASP A 178 -8.70 0.74 -1.95
C ASP A 178 -9.05 2.23 -1.78
N GLU A 179 -8.55 3.06 -2.70
CA GLU A 179 -8.76 4.52 -2.67
C GLU A 179 -10.24 4.91 -2.94
N THR A 180 -11.06 3.98 -3.44
CA THR A 180 -12.50 4.14 -3.69
C THR A 180 -13.37 3.53 -2.60
N LEU A 181 -12.77 3.01 -1.52
CA LEU A 181 -13.43 2.32 -0.41
C LEU A 181 -14.08 0.97 -0.81
N SER A 182 -13.62 0.33 -1.88
CA SER A 182 -13.96 -1.06 -2.17
C SER A 182 -13.16 -1.97 -1.26
N VAL A 183 -13.82 -2.95 -0.63
CA VAL A 183 -13.16 -3.86 0.31
C VAL A 183 -12.30 -4.86 -0.45
N GLN A 184 -11.10 -5.10 0.08
CA GLN A 184 -10.12 -6.03 -0.47
C GLN A 184 -9.90 -7.14 0.55
N VAL A 185 -10.11 -8.39 0.16
CA VAL A 185 -10.01 -9.54 1.06
C VAL A 185 -8.65 -10.22 0.86
N PRO A 186 -7.82 -10.32 1.92
CA PRO A 186 -6.51 -10.94 1.82
C PRO A 186 -6.60 -12.47 1.70
N PRO A 187 -5.64 -13.13 1.02
CA PRO A 187 -5.45 -14.55 1.17
C PRO A 187 -5.03 -14.91 2.60
N ALA A 188 -5.29 -16.15 3.03
CA ALA A 188 -5.10 -16.59 4.42
C ALA A 188 -3.67 -16.42 4.95
N ASN A 189 -2.67 -16.52 4.07
CA ASN A 189 -1.25 -16.40 4.37
C ASN A 189 -0.69 -15.02 3.99
N SER A 190 -1.53 -13.99 3.88
CA SER A 190 -1.10 -12.70 3.38
C SER A 190 0.01 -12.06 4.20
N ARG A 191 1.02 -11.54 3.49
CA ARG A 191 2.12 -10.78 4.09
C ARG A 191 1.65 -9.48 4.74
N VAL A 192 0.46 -8.98 4.40
CA VAL A 192 -0.08 -7.73 4.96
C VAL A 192 -0.09 -7.74 6.49
N PHE A 193 -0.39 -8.88 7.12
CA PHE A 193 -0.46 -9.02 8.57
C PHE A 193 0.91 -8.89 9.26
N THR A 194 2.00 -9.08 8.51
CA THR A 194 3.37 -8.86 9.01
C THR A 194 3.81 -7.40 8.92
N MET A 195 3.17 -6.61 8.05
CA MET A 195 3.43 -5.17 7.88
C MET A 195 2.70 -4.31 8.90
N LEU A 196 1.65 -4.84 9.52
CA LEU A 196 0.86 -4.13 10.52
C LEU A 196 1.58 -4.17 11.88
N PRO A 197 1.67 -3.03 12.60
CA PRO A 197 2.19 -2.98 13.96
C PRO A 197 1.61 -4.08 14.87
N SER A 198 2.43 -4.63 15.76
CA SER A 198 1.99 -5.61 16.75
C SER A 198 0.98 -5.01 17.73
N LEU A 199 0.03 -5.84 18.17
CA LEU A 199 -0.86 -5.51 19.29
C LEU A 199 -0.01 -5.40 20.56
N GLY A 200 0.27 -4.17 20.99
CA GLY A 200 1.02 -3.91 22.21
C GLY A 200 2.51 -3.74 21.98
N GLY A 201 3.02 -2.59 22.42
CA GLY A 201 4.42 -2.23 22.35
C GLY A 201 4.59 -0.72 22.49
N SER A 202 4.38 -0.20 23.70
CA SER A 202 5.07 1.01 24.12
C SER A 202 6.57 0.74 23.98
N SER A 203 7.16 1.06 22.83
CA SER A 203 8.61 1.19 22.73
C SER A 203 8.99 2.53 23.36
N LEU A 204 9.00 2.57 24.70
CA LEU A 204 9.87 3.50 25.40
C LEU A 204 11.30 3.14 24.97
N PRO A 205 12.13 4.11 24.56
CA PRO A 205 13.52 3.81 24.28
C PRO A 205 14.17 3.32 25.58
N ALA A 206 14.79 2.13 25.53
CA ALA A 206 15.65 1.65 26.59
C ALA A 206 16.72 2.73 26.83
N GLN A 207 16.66 3.38 27.99
CA GLN A 207 17.75 4.20 28.47
C GLN A 207 18.99 3.31 28.51
N GLN A 208 20.04 3.73 27.82
CA GLN A 208 21.37 3.18 28.01
C GLN A 208 21.75 3.43 29.47
N GLU A 209 21.65 2.40 30.31
CA GLU A 209 22.35 2.38 31.59
C GLU A 209 23.85 2.34 31.28
N GLN A 210 24.48 3.51 31.40
CA GLN A 210 25.86 3.62 31.79
C GLN A 210 26.01 2.99 33.17
N ALA A 211 26.84 1.97 33.30
CA ALA A 211 27.43 1.58 34.58
C ALA A 211 28.82 0.97 34.35
N GLN A 212 29.81 1.84 34.57
CA GLN A 212 31.15 1.63 35.17
C GLN A 212 32.10 0.59 34.57
#